data_AF-A0A956UTX3-F1
#
_entry.id   AF-A0A956UTX3-F1
#
_cell.length_a   1.000
_cell.length_b   1.000
_cell.length_c   1.000
_cell.angle_alpha   90.00
_cell.angle_beta   90.00
_cell.angle_gamma   90.00
#
_symmetry.space_group_name_H-M   'P 1'
#
loop_
_entity.id
_entity.type
_entity.pdbx_description
1 polymer ?
#
loop_
_entity_poly.entity_id
_entity_poly.type
_entity_poly.pdbx_seq_one_letter_code
_entity_poly.pdbx_strand_id
1 'polypeptide(L)'
;MSDAYIQIVDDLAAEHASFAEMLGDLGGADFERPTHAPGWAVRDQIAHLAHIDEAATLAMVDEAAFLAEARAGGSVPVTDGQFPYIIKARELSHADLVAWWRHASSALVEAARALDPSRRMPWYGPPMSATSFVTARLMECWSHGLDVEDVIAFKRQPSDRLRHIVFLGVRTRNY
;
A
#
# COMPACT_ATOMS: atom_id res chain seq x y z
N MET A 1 10.33 -8.41 19.77
CA MET A 1 9.88 -8.85 18.43
C MET A 1 10.82 -9.93 17.93
N SER A 2 10.37 -10.89 17.12
CA SER A 2 11.29 -11.84 16.49
C SER A 2 12.10 -11.16 15.38
N ASP A 3 13.31 -11.65 15.11
CA ASP A 3 14.17 -11.13 14.04
C ASP A 3 13.46 -11.16 12.68
N ALA A 4 12.64 -12.19 12.43
CA ALA A 4 11.86 -12.32 11.21
C ALA A 4 10.78 -11.22 11.06
N TYR A 5 10.15 -10.79 12.16
CA TYR A 5 9.17 -9.70 12.10
C TYR A 5 9.85 -8.34 11.87
N ILE A 6 10.97 -8.09 12.54
CA ILE A 6 11.76 -6.86 12.33
C ILE A 6 12.19 -6.78 10.87
N GLN A 7 12.69 -7.89 10.32
CA GLN A 7 13.13 -7.95 8.93
C GLN A 7 12.01 -7.63 7.93
N ILE A 8 10.77 -8.14 8.11
CA ILE A 8 9.68 -7.82 7.17
C ILE A 8 9.27 -6.34 7.24
N VAL A 9 9.37 -5.71 8.42
CA VAL A 9 9.08 -4.28 8.56
C VAL A 9 10.17 -3.44 7.89
N ASP A 10 11.44 -3.83 8.01
CA ASP A 10 12.54 -3.17 7.31
C ASP A 10 12.47 -3.39 5.79
N ASP A 11 12.07 -4.58 5.34
CA ASP A 11 11.84 -4.89 3.93
C ASP A 11 10.67 -4.06 3.35
N LEU A 12 9.60 -3.82 4.12
CA LEU A 12 8.51 -2.90 3.75
C LEU A 12 9.02 -1.46 3.60
N ALA A 13 9.78 -0.97 4.58
CA ALA A 13 10.36 0.37 4.52
C ALA A 13 11.30 0.54 3.31
N ALA A 14 12.08 -0.49 2.97
CA ALA A 14 12.94 -0.49 1.79
C ALA A 14 12.16 -0.51 0.47
N GLU A 15 11.03 -1.22 0.40
CA GLU A 15 10.14 -1.19 -0.77
C GLU A 15 9.50 0.19 -0.94
N HIS A 16 9.03 0.82 0.15
CA HIS A 16 8.56 2.21 0.14
C HIS A 16 9.64 3.18 -0.34
N ALA A 17 10.88 3.06 0.16
CA ALA A 17 11.99 3.90 -0.30
C ALA A 17 12.24 3.73 -1.81
N SER A 18 12.23 2.49 -2.31
CA SER A 18 12.39 2.21 -3.73
C SER A 18 11.26 2.79 -4.59
N PHE A 19 10.02 2.78 -4.11
CA PHE A 19 8.90 3.43 -4.78
C PHE A 19 9.04 4.97 -4.73
N ALA A 20 9.49 5.53 -3.61
CA ALA A 20 9.71 6.98 -3.46
C ALA A 20 10.78 7.53 -4.41
N GLU A 21 11.85 6.77 -4.66
CA GLU A 21 12.87 7.10 -5.66
C GLU A 21 12.25 7.24 -7.06
N MET A 22 11.46 6.24 -7.47
CA MET A 22 10.76 6.26 -8.76
C MET A 22 9.80 7.45 -8.87
N LEU A 23 9.06 7.78 -7.80
CA LEU A 23 8.18 8.96 -7.80
C LEU A 23 8.94 10.29 -7.93
N GLY A 24 10.21 10.33 -7.53
CA GLY A 24 11.06 11.51 -7.64
C GLY A 24 11.41 11.90 -9.09
N ASP A 25 11.37 10.93 -10.01
CA ASP A 25 11.73 11.10 -11.42
C ASP A 25 10.52 11.34 -12.33
N LEU A 26 9.29 11.29 -11.79
CA LEU A 26 8.08 11.46 -12.58
C LEU A 26 7.87 12.90 -13.05
N GLY A 27 7.61 13.07 -14.34
CA GLY A 27 7.04 14.30 -14.88
C GLY A 27 5.53 14.36 -14.67
N GLY A 28 4.94 15.56 -14.72
CA GLY A 28 3.48 15.72 -14.53
C GLY A 28 2.63 14.90 -15.52
N ALA A 29 3.11 14.69 -16.74
CA ALA A 29 2.41 13.83 -17.71
C ALA A 29 2.42 12.35 -17.32
N ASP A 30 3.42 11.88 -16.56
CA ASP A 30 3.52 10.48 -16.15
C ASP A 30 2.42 10.10 -15.15
N PHE A 31 2.03 11.01 -14.26
CA PHE A 31 0.94 10.80 -13.29
C PHE A 31 -0.41 10.49 -13.96
N GLU A 32 -0.59 10.96 -15.20
CA GLU A 32 -1.82 10.82 -15.96
C GLU A 32 -1.80 9.62 -16.92
N ARG A 33 -0.69 8.87 -16.97
CA ARG A 33 -0.58 7.69 -17.85
C ARG A 33 -1.49 6.57 -17.34
N PRO A 34 -2.30 5.95 -18.22
CA PRO A 34 -3.10 4.79 -17.86
C PRO A 34 -2.20 3.61 -17.51
N THR A 35 -2.55 2.89 -16.44
CA THR A 35 -1.88 1.67 -16.01
C THR A 35 -2.57 0.43 -16.56
N HIS A 36 -2.06 -0.76 -16.22
CA HIS A 36 -2.71 -2.02 -16.58
C HIS A 36 -4.00 -2.28 -15.80
N ALA A 37 -4.22 -1.61 -14.67
CA ALA A 37 -5.49 -1.60 -13.97
C ALA A 37 -6.52 -0.76 -14.74
N PRO A 38 -7.62 -1.36 -15.27
CA PRO A 38 -8.56 -0.64 -16.12
C PRO A 38 -9.17 0.58 -15.43
N GLY A 39 -9.06 1.75 -16.07
CA GLY A 39 -9.59 3.01 -15.58
C GLY A 39 -8.73 3.73 -14.53
N TRP A 40 -7.56 3.19 -14.20
CA TRP A 40 -6.61 3.77 -13.24
C TRP A 40 -5.38 4.31 -13.96
N ALA A 41 -5.05 5.58 -13.69
CA ALA A 41 -3.78 6.19 -14.04
C ALA A 41 -2.75 6.01 -12.92
N VAL A 42 -1.48 6.38 -13.16
CA VAL A 42 -0.40 6.35 -12.16
C VAL A 42 -0.82 7.05 -10.86
N ARG A 43 -1.48 8.21 -10.94
CA ARG A 43 -2.00 8.91 -9.77
C ARG A 43 -2.99 8.09 -8.94
N ASP A 44 -3.80 7.26 -9.59
CA ASP A 44 -4.81 6.43 -8.92
C ASP A 44 -4.12 5.29 -8.16
N GLN A 45 -3.02 4.75 -8.69
CA GLN A 45 -2.17 3.77 -7.98
C GLN A 45 -1.55 4.37 -6.71
N ILE A 46 -0.99 5.58 -6.82
CA ILE A 46 -0.40 6.28 -5.67
C ILE A 46 -1.45 6.59 -4.60
N ALA A 47 -2.64 7.04 -5.02
CA ALA A 47 -3.76 7.30 -4.14
C ALA A 47 -4.25 6.04 -3.41
N HIS A 48 -4.31 4.91 -4.13
CA HIS A 48 -4.65 3.62 -3.53
C HIS A 48 -3.64 3.21 -2.45
N LEU A 49 -2.34 3.33 -2.74
CA LEU A 49 -1.29 3.05 -1.77
C LEU A 49 -1.39 3.95 -0.54
N ALA A 50 -1.63 5.26 -0.72
CA ALA A 50 -1.79 6.19 0.39
C ALA A 50 -2.97 5.79 1.30
N HIS A 51 -4.14 5.54 0.69
CA HIS A 51 -5.34 5.16 1.41
C HIS A 51 -5.18 3.82 2.14
N ILE A 52 -4.62 2.81 1.48
CA ILE A 52 -4.53 1.46 2.04
C ILE A 52 -3.49 1.38 3.18
N ASP A 53 -2.47 2.25 3.15
CA ASP A 53 -1.49 2.42 4.23
C ASP A 53 -2.07 3.18 5.43
N GLU A 54 -2.91 4.20 5.22
CA GLU A 54 -3.66 4.87 6.29
C GLU A 54 -4.62 3.90 7.00
N ALA A 55 -5.40 3.16 6.22
CA ALA A 55 -6.31 2.14 6.76
C ALA A 55 -5.56 1.06 7.54
N ALA A 56 -4.39 0.63 7.06
CA ALA A 56 -3.55 -0.35 7.74
C ALA A 56 -2.96 0.22 9.03
N THR A 57 -2.53 1.47 9.03
CA THR A 57 -2.06 2.17 10.23
C THR A 57 -3.18 2.23 11.27
N LEU A 58 -4.39 2.62 10.87
CA LEU A 58 -5.56 2.66 11.74
C LEU A 58 -5.87 1.29 12.34
N ALA A 59 -5.83 0.22 11.53
CA ALA A 59 -6.02 -1.15 12.00
C ALA A 59 -4.99 -1.58 13.08
N MET A 60 -3.77 -1.06 13.03
CA MET A 60 -2.72 -1.35 14.02
C MET A 60 -2.90 -0.56 15.32
N VAL A 61 -3.25 0.73 15.22
CA VAL A 61 -3.23 1.67 16.35
C VAL A 61 -4.58 1.88 17.03
N ASP A 62 -5.69 1.71 16.30
CA ASP A 62 -7.05 1.85 16.80
C ASP A 62 -8.02 0.90 16.06
N GLU A 63 -8.09 -0.34 16.57
CA GLU A 63 -8.96 -1.39 16.04
C GLU A 63 -10.44 -0.98 16.05
N ALA A 64 -10.89 -0.24 17.06
CA ALA A 64 -12.30 0.16 17.17
C ALA A 64 -12.66 1.19 16.08
N ALA A 65 -11.79 2.17 15.86
CA ALA A 65 -11.95 3.16 14.79
C ALA A 65 -11.89 2.50 13.41
N PHE A 66 -10.92 1.62 13.16
CA PHE A 66 -10.84 0.87 11.89
C PHE A 66 -12.13 0.09 11.61
N LEU A 67 -12.63 -0.67 12.59
CA LEU A 67 -13.86 -1.44 12.43
C LEU A 67 -15.10 -0.54 12.22
N ALA A 68 -15.13 0.65 12.81
CA ALA A 68 -16.20 1.61 12.57
C ALA A 68 -16.16 2.16 11.14
N GLU A 69 -14.98 2.53 10.64
CA GLU A 69 -14.79 3.00 9.27
C GLU A 69 -15.11 1.91 8.23
N ALA A 70 -14.64 0.68 8.48
CA ALA A 70 -14.91 -0.47 7.61
C ALA A 70 -16.43 -0.74 7.50
N ARG A 71 -17.17 -0.63 8.61
CA ARG A 71 -18.64 -0.74 8.60
C ARG A 71 -19.33 0.43 7.89
N ALA A 72 -18.75 1.61 7.93
CA ALA A 72 -19.26 2.79 7.23
C ALA A 72 -19.04 2.73 5.70
N GLY A 73 -18.26 1.76 5.22
CA GLY A 73 -18.04 1.55 3.78
C GLY A 73 -17.05 2.53 3.15
N GLY A 74 -16.17 3.17 3.95
CA GLY A 74 -15.22 4.17 3.44
C GLY A 74 -14.23 3.65 2.39
N SER A 75 -14.07 2.33 2.30
CA SER A 75 -13.24 1.63 1.31
C SER A 75 -14.05 0.80 0.32
N VAL A 76 -15.35 1.08 0.19
CA VAL A 76 -16.24 0.45 -0.79
C VAL A 76 -16.42 1.41 -1.98
N PRO A 77 -16.42 0.91 -3.23
CA PRO A 77 -16.74 1.74 -4.38
C PRO A 77 -18.14 2.38 -4.26
N VAL A 78 -18.29 3.63 -4.72
CA VAL A 78 -19.58 4.31 -4.83
C VAL A 78 -20.24 4.05 -6.19
N THR A 79 -21.31 4.79 -6.50
CA THR A 79 -21.94 4.78 -7.83
C THR A 79 -20.88 4.96 -8.92
N ASP A 80 -20.95 4.15 -9.97
CA ASP A 80 -19.98 4.04 -11.07
C ASP A 80 -18.68 3.27 -10.74
N GLY A 81 -18.61 2.60 -9.59
CA GLY A 81 -17.52 1.67 -9.26
C GLY A 81 -16.19 2.35 -8.90
N GLN A 82 -16.20 3.67 -8.67
CA GLN A 82 -15.03 4.43 -8.24
C GLN A 82 -14.96 4.49 -6.72
N PHE A 83 -13.75 4.45 -6.17
CA PHE A 83 -13.55 4.63 -4.74
C PHE A 83 -13.55 6.13 -4.36
N PRO A 84 -14.14 6.53 -3.23
CA PRO A 84 -14.14 7.93 -2.78
C PRO A 84 -12.74 8.56 -2.69
N TYR A 85 -11.76 7.78 -2.23
CA TYR A 85 -10.37 8.24 -2.12
C TYR A 85 -9.72 8.49 -3.48
N ILE A 86 -10.10 7.75 -4.53
CA ILE A 86 -9.65 7.98 -5.91
C ILE A 86 -10.24 9.29 -6.45
N ILE A 87 -11.54 9.52 -6.23
CA ILE A 87 -12.20 10.76 -6.66
C ILE A 87 -11.51 11.97 -6.03
N LYS A 88 -11.30 11.93 -4.71
CA LYS A 88 -10.59 12.97 -3.96
C LYS A 88 -9.16 13.16 -4.48
N ALA A 89 -8.43 12.08 -4.73
CA ALA A 89 -7.06 12.14 -5.18
C ALA A 89 -6.88 12.81 -6.56
N ARG A 90 -7.86 12.66 -7.45
CA ARG A 90 -7.85 13.28 -8.78
C ARG A 90 -7.98 14.80 -8.75
N GLU A 91 -8.41 15.37 -7.61
CA GLU A 91 -8.46 16.81 -7.38
C GLU A 91 -7.17 17.38 -6.76
N LEU A 92 -6.26 16.51 -6.29
CA LEU A 92 -4.99 16.93 -5.70
C LEU A 92 -3.97 17.32 -6.77
N SER A 93 -3.06 18.23 -6.40
CA SER A 93 -1.82 18.38 -7.17
C SER A 93 -0.99 17.09 -7.07
N HIS A 94 -0.16 16.81 -8.08
CA HIS A 94 0.75 15.65 -8.02
C HIS A 94 1.69 15.73 -6.81
N ALA A 95 2.08 16.93 -6.39
CA ALA A 95 2.92 17.13 -5.20
C ALA A 95 2.17 16.76 -3.91
N ASP A 96 0.92 17.18 -3.76
CA ASP A 96 0.09 16.86 -2.60
C ASP A 96 -0.25 15.36 -2.53
N LEU A 97 -0.48 14.73 -3.68
CA LEU A 97 -0.70 13.29 -3.78
C LEU A 97 0.53 12.50 -3.30
N VAL A 98 1.73 12.88 -3.76
CA VAL A 98 2.98 12.25 -3.31
C VAL A 98 3.23 12.53 -1.83
N ALA A 99 2.94 13.74 -1.34
CA ALA A 99 3.07 14.08 0.08
C ALA A 99 2.13 13.24 0.95
N TRP A 100 0.88 13.03 0.51
CA TRP A 100 -0.08 12.16 1.18
C TRP A 100 0.43 10.73 1.28
N TRP A 101 0.87 10.13 0.17
CA TRP A 101 1.43 8.79 0.20
C TRP A 101 2.68 8.69 1.10
N ARG A 102 3.59 9.65 1.05
CA ARG A 102 4.79 9.65 1.92
C ARG A 102 4.43 9.71 3.40
N HIS A 103 3.42 10.48 3.77
CA HIS A 103 2.93 10.54 5.14
C HIS A 103 2.34 9.20 5.58
N ALA A 104 1.42 8.64 4.77
CA ALA A 104 0.75 7.38 5.04
C ALA A 104 1.74 6.20 5.19
N SER A 105 2.65 6.07 4.23
CA SER A 105 3.66 5.00 4.19
C SER A 105 4.67 5.09 5.35
N SER A 106 5.03 6.30 5.79
CA SER A 106 5.88 6.50 6.97
C SER A 106 5.16 6.13 8.27
N ALA A 107 3.90 6.58 8.42
CA ALA A 107 3.09 6.27 9.59
C ALA A 107 2.83 4.76 9.72
N LEU A 108 2.64 4.06 8.60
CA LEU A 108 2.50 2.60 8.58
C LEU A 108 3.75 1.89 9.11
N VAL A 109 4.94 2.30 8.67
CA VAL A 109 6.21 1.72 9.15
C VAL A 109 6.40 1.99 10.64
N GLU A 110 6.10 3.21 11.11
CA GLU A 110 6.17 3.54 12.53
C GLU A 110 5.21 2.70 13.38
N ALA A 111 3.96 2.55 12.94
CA ALA A 111 2.96 1.72 13.62
C ALA A 111 3.38 0.24 13.64
N ALA A 112 3.91 -0.28 12.53
CA ALA A 112 4.40 -1.66 12.45
C ALA A 112 5.60 -1.89 13.37
N ARG A 113 6.51 -0.93 13.49
CA ARG A 113 7.65 -0.99 14.42
C ARG A 113 7.21 -0.98 15.89
N ALA A 114 6.08 -0.38 16.23
CA ALA A 114 5.55 -0.37 17.60
C ALA A 114 4.65 -1.58 17.91
N LEU A 115 4.26 -2.36 16.90
CA LEU A 115 3.25 -3.40 17.03
C LEU A 115 3.77 -4.63 17.78
N ASP A 116 2.93 -5.19 18.66
CA ASP A 116 3.15 -6.53 19.21
C ASP A 116 2.90 -7.60 18.11
N PRO A 117 3.92 -8.36 17.69
CA PRO A 117 3.79 -9.32 16.59
C PRO A 117 2.86 -10.51 16.90
N SER A 118 2.49 -10.72 18.17
CA SER A 118 1.54 -11.76 18.56
C SER A 118 0.08 -11.38 18.32
N ARG A 119 -0.20 -10.08 18.12
CA ARG A 119 -1.56 -9.58 17.88
C ARG A 119 -2.09 -10.04 16.52
N ARG A 120 -3.40 -10.26 16.47
CA ARG A 120 -4.16 -10.42 15.24
C ARG A 120 -4.66 -9.06 14.78
N MET A 121 -4.46 -8.75 13.51
CA MET A 121 -4.88 -7.48 12.90
C MET A 121 -6.30 -7.62 12.34
N PRO A 122 -7.21 -6.70 12.67
CA PRO A 122 -8.49 -6.61 11.97
C PRO A 122 -8.20 -6.22 10.51
N TRP A 123 -9.01 -6.72 9.59
CA TRP A 123 -8.92 -6.31 8.19
C TRP A 123 -10.29 -6.42 7.52
N TYR A 124 -10.40 -5.93 6.28
CA TYR A 124 -11.64 -6.03 5.49
C TYR A 124 -12.04 -7.49 5.20
N GLY A 125 -11.06 -8.40 5.22
CA GLY A 125 -11.28 -9.85 5.17
C GLY A 125 -11.11 -10.51 6.54
N PRO A 126 -10.80 -11.82 6.57
CA PRO A 126 -10.47 -12.50 7.82
C PRO A 126 -9.31 -11.80 8.54
N PRO A 127 -9.33 -11.71 9.89
CA PRO A 127 -8.23 -11.15 10.65
C PRO A 127 -6.91 -11.86 10.32
N MET A 128 -5.82 -11.12 10.23
CA MET A 128 -4.51 -11.66 9.86
C MET A 128 -3.56 -11.72 11.06
N SER A 129 -2.47 -12.49 10.97
CA SER A 129 -1.34 -12.30 11.88
C SER A 129 -0.63 -10.98 11.57
N ALA A 130 0.03 -10.36 12.55
CA ALA A 130 0.84 -9.15 12.30
C ALA A 130 1.87 -9.35 11.17
N THR A 131 2.52 -10.52 11.13
CA THR A 131 3.50 -10.84 10.07
C THR A 131 2.83 -10.90 8.70
N SER A 132 1.72 -11.63 8.57
CA SER A 132 0.97 -11.71 7.31
C SER A 132 0.46 -10.34 6.86
N PHE A 133 0.04 -9.51 7.81
CA PHE A 133 -0.47 -8.17 7.56
C PHE A 133 0.61 -7.26 6.97
N VAL A 134 1.78 -7.15 7.61
CA VAL A 134 2.92 -6.35 7.09
C VAL A 134 3.43 -6.92 5.77
N THR A 135 3.48 -8.25 5.63
CA THR A 135 3.86 -8.90 4.35
C THR A 135 2.88 -8.52 3.23
N ALA A 136 1.58 -8.45 3.52
CA ALA A 136 0.59 -8.01 2.54
C ALA A 136 0.84 -6.55 2.14
N ARG A 137 1.16 -5.64 3.07
CA ARG A 137 1.53 -4.24 2.73
C ARG A 137 2.74 -4.14 1.83
N LEU A 138 3.77 -4.94 2.07
CA LEU A 138 4.93 -5.01 1.19
C LEU A 138 4.50 -5.42 -0.22
N MET A 139 3.65 -6.45 -0.32
CA MET A 139 3.09 -6.90 -1.60
C MET A 139 2.27 -5.81 -2.29
N GLU A 140 1.39 -5.09 -1.59
CA GLU A 140 0.62 -3.97 -2.15
C GLU A 140 1.54 -2.92 -2.78
N CYS A 141 2.53 -2.42 -2.02
CA CYS A 141 3.46 -1.42 -2.54
C CYS A 141 4.22 -1.94 -3.77
N TRP A 142 4.68 -3.20 -3.73
CA TRP A 142 5.38 -3.78 -4.85
C TRP A 142 4.51 -3.92 -6.10
N SER A 143 3.29 -4.47 -5.97
CA SER A 143 2.41 -4.76 -7.11
C SER A 143 1.91 -3.48 -7.76
N HIS A 144 1.43 -2.52 -6.98
CA HIS A 144 1.01 -1.22 -7.49
C HIS A 144 2.21 -0.40 -7.99
N GLY A 145 3.39 -0.62 -7.40
CA GLY A 145 4.64 -0.08 -7.91
C GLY A 145 5.00 -0.62 -9.29
N LEU A 146 4.72 -1.89 -9.59
CA LEU A 146 4.92 -2.48 -10.92
C LEU A 146 3.94 -1.89 -11.94
N ASP A 147 2.68 -1.70 -11.57
CA ASP A 147 1.69 -1.05 -12.44
C ASP A 147 2.13 0.35 -12.88
N VAL A 148 2.83 1.06 -12.00
CA VAL A 148 3.42 2.38 -12.31
C VAL A 148 4.66 2.21 -13.18
N GLU A 149 5.58 1.33 -12.81
CA GLU A 149 6.84 1.06 -13.51
C GLU A 149 6.62 0.68 -14.98
N ASP A 150 5.65 -0.19 -15.27
CA ASP A 150 5.34 -0.70 -16.61
C ASP A 150 4.92 0.42 -17.58
N VAL A 151 4.42 1.53 -17.05
CA VAL A 151 3.91 2.65 -17.83
C VAL A 151 4.72 3.91 -17.63
N ILE A 152 5.97 3.83 -17.20
CA ILE A 152 6.91 4.97 -17.16
C ILE A 152 8.28 4.55 -17.68
N ALA A 153 9.17 5.51 -17.95
CA ALA A 153 10.54 5.23 -18.39
C ALA A 153 11.49 4.99 -17.20
N PHE A 154 11.06 4.22 -16.20
CA PHE A 154 11.84 3.89 -15.00
C PHE A 154 11.87 2.38 -14.82
N LYS A 155 12.94 1.85 -14.22
CA LYS A 155 13.05 0.43 -13.88
C LYS A 155 13.62 0.24 -12.49
N ARG A 156 12.85 -0.35 -11.58
CA ARG A 156 13.31 -0.67 -10.23
C ARG A 156 14.21 -1.90 -10.28
N GLN A 157 15.23 -1.91 -9.44
CA GLN A 157 16.09 -3.09 -9.32
C GLN A 157 15.38 -4.15 -8.47
N PRO A 158 15.24 -5.40 -8.97
CA PRO A 158 14.78 -6.50 -8.14
C PRO A 158 15.68 -6.68 -6.91
N SER A 159 15.11 -7.14 -5.81
CA SER A 159 15.87 -7.45 -4.59
C SER A 159 15.33 -8.68 -3.89
N ASP A 160 16.07 -9.17 -2.89
CA ASP A 160 15.71 -10.38 -2.15
C ASP A 160 14.38 -10.28 -1.40
N ARG A 161 13.84 -9.07 -1.17
CA ARG A 161 12.53 -8.87 -0.52
C ARG A 161 11.35 -9.45 -1.33
N LEU A 162 11.54 -9.69 -2.64
CA LEU A 162 10.55 -10.37 -3.49
C LEU A 162 10.22 -11.79 -3.01
N ARG A 163 11.10 -12.41 -2.21
CA ARG A 163 10.82 -13.72 -1.58
C ARG A 163 9.51 -13.73 -0.78
N HIS A 164 9.14 -12.60 -0.16
CA HIS A 164 7.90 -12.47 0.61
C HIS A 164 6.66 -12.53 -0.27
N ILE A 165 6.75 -11.93 -1.45
CA ILE A 165 5.68 -11.87 -2.44
C ILE A 165 5.50 -13.25 -3.07
N VAL A 166 6.61 -13.90 -3.44
CA VAL A 166 6.59 -15.29 -3.92
C VAL A 166 5.98 -16.20 -2.87
N PHE A 167 6.34 -16.04 -1.59
CA PHE A 167 5.76 -16.82 -0.50
C PHE A 167 4.24 -16.61 -0.38
N LEU A 168 3.75 -15.36 -0.43
CA LEU A 168 2.31 -15.09 -0.45
C LEU A 168 1.63 -15.76 -1.64
N GLY A 169 2.14 -15.58 -2.85
CA GLY A 169 1.58 -16.18 -4.06
C GLY A 169 1.50 -17.71 -4.00
N VAL A 170 2.51 -18.39 -3.45
CA VAL A 170 2.47 -19.84 -3.24
C VAL A 170 1.41 -20.24 -2.20
N ARG A 171 1.33 -19.49 -1.10
CA ARG A 171 0.37 -19.77 -0.01
C ARG A 171 -1.08 -19.53 -0.41
N THR A 172 -1.34 -18.57 -1.29
CA THR A 172 -2.69 -18.19 -1.72
C THR A 172 -3.16 -18.89 -2.99
N ARG A 173 -2.29 -19.63 -3.69
CA ARG A 173 -2.60 -20.29 -4.98
C ARG A 173 -3.84 -21.19 -4.99
N ASN A 174 -4.16 -21.83 -3.87
CA ASN A 174 -5.25 -22.80 -3.78
C ASN A 174 -6.56 -22.21 -3.22
N TYR A 175 -6.65 -20.89 -3.06
CA TYR A 175 -7.84 -20.19 -2.59
C TYR A 175 -8.76 -19.78 -3.73
#